data_AF-A0A0N1I3I7-F1
#
_entry.id   AF-A0A0N1I3I7-F1
#
_cell.length_a   1.000
_cell.length_b   1.000
_cell.length_c   1.000
_cell.angle_alpha   90.00
_cell.angle_beta   90.00
_cell.angle_gamma   90.00
#
_symmetry.space_group_name_H-M   'P 1'
#
loop_
_entity.id
_entity.type
_entity.pdbx_description
1 polymer ?
#
loop_
_entity_poly.entity_id
_entity_poly.type
_entity_poly.pdbx_seq_one_letter_code
_entity_poly.pdbx_strand_id
1 'polypeptide(L)'
;MSANATPMTAPLLTQLDHEAEDNASAFNGTTLSSNAAAVHGTIRFEDLGEPVQRLLLSLKGDVSAEDMALLEYVSVKDMAKIYSEMATDRHAEEIWAELRSALQARMEKMARREAELAAKQQALEEERAAEADRLRQQLDEEEQDRIAAEDSRARRREERRRRRAEKAAAAAMEEEAAEQAAAAAAEEAAEEAAAAAEEAERQKRAERKRKRREARARELQEEHEALAAERAKHEAKKQQKSSNQQKDWSEYVQNHPLEYSQDMDGSAQMPAVIEQKELKHTLNAPPVASEKLLSRTYTPMCPQCSSRFDHPPYEWHCPVCLKRRNRIVKVWQPDDDTNMCMMCKEPIGWWSRHHCRNCGRLVCANCSEKRAIIQELGYDTPVRVCFDCARLRLK
;
A
#
# COMPACT_ATOMS: atom_id res chain seq x y z
N MET A 1 66.03 -49.71 30.18
CA MET A 1 65.02 -49.05 31.02
C MET A 1 63.94 -48.50 30.10
N SER A 2 62.74 -49.04 30.29
CA SER A 2 61.44 -48.82 29.67
C SER A 2 61.27 -47.88 28.48
N ALA A 3 60.84 -48.49 27.36
CA ALA A 3 59.92 -47.88 26.40
C ALA A 3 58.55 -47.74 27.06
N ASN A 4 57.89 -46.59 26.87
CA ASN A 4 56.48 -46.39 27.23
C ASN A 4 55.68 -46.13 25.96
N ALA A 5 54.94 -47.16 25.55
CA ALA A 5 53.77 -47.08 24.70
C ALA A 5 52.58 -47.53 25.55
N THR A 6 51.47 -46.79 25.52
CA THR A 6 50.14 -47.21 26.01
C THR A 6 49.09 -46.20 25.49
N PRO A 7 47.79 -46.57 25.45
CA PRO A 7 47.08 -46.72 24.18
C PRO A 7 45.69 -46.05 24.15
N MET A 8 45.00 -46.30 23.04
CA MET A 8 43.58 -46.05 22.79
C MET A 8 42.65 -46.56 23.89
N THR A 9 41.61 -45.78 24.20
CA THR A 9 40.40 -46.22 24.89
C THR A 9 39.16 -45.60 24.22
N ALA A 10 38.28 -46.48 23.72
CA ALA A 10 36.87 -46.19 23.52
C ALA A 10 36.15 -46.10 24.89
N PRO A 11 34.92 -45.58 24.95
CA PRO A 11 33.82 -46.52 25.23
C PRO A 11 32.45 -46.23 24.60
N LEU A 12 31.75 -47.35 24.45
CA LEU A 12 30.33 -47.68 24.66
C LEU A 12 29.17 -47.04 23.86
N LEU A 13 28.50 -47.97 23.16
CA LEU A 13 27.07 -48.09 22.90
C LEU A 13 26.19 -47.75 24.12
N THR A 14 25.12 -46.99 23.86
CA THR A 14 23.84 -47.15 24.56
C THR A 14 22.70 -47.20 23.55
N GLN A 15 21.97 -48.31 23.62
CA GLN A 15 20.65 -48.51 23.04
C GLN A 15 19.66 -47.52 23.69
N LEU A 16 18.70 -47.01 22.91
CA LEU A 16 17.47 -46.46 23.45
C LEU A 16 16.31 -47.18 22.76
N ASP A 17 15.64 -47.99 23.57
CA ASP A 17 14.43 -48.71 23.26
C ASP A 17 13.24 -47.77 23.13
N HIS A 18 12.26 -48.27 22.38
CA HIS A 18 10.89 -47.80 22.34
C HIS A 18 10.26 -47.83 23.73
N GLU A 19 9.52 -46.78 24.08
CA GLU A 19 8.25 -46.93 24.81
C GLU A 19 7.40 -45.67 24.61
N ALA A 20 6.25 -45.90 23.98
CA ALA A 20 5.17 -44.95 23.82
C ALA A 20 4.12 -45.27 24.89
N GLU A 21 3.82 -44.32 25.77
CA GLU A 21 2.58 -44.31 26.54
C GLU A 21 2.06 -42.88 26.71
N ASP A 22 0.99 -42.61 25.97
CA ASP A 22 -0.25 -41.96 26.38
C ASP A 22 -0.22 -40.97 27.56
N ASN A 23 -0.46 -39.69 27.24
CA ASN A 23 -1.18 -38.81 28.14
C ASN A 23 -2.30 -38.08 27.37
N ALA A 24 -3.47 -38.72 27.38
CA ALA A 24 -4.72 -38.16 26.92
C ALA A 24 -5.24 -37.15 27.97
N SER A 25 -5.20 -35.86 27.62
CA SER A 25 -5.97 -34.82 28.30
C SER A 25 -6.95 -34.18 27.33
N ALA A 26 -8.20 -34.62 27.48
CA ALA A 26 -9.46 -34.04 27.06
C ALA A 26 -9.40 -32.68 26.33
N PHE A 27 -9.42 -32.73 25.00
CA PHE A 27 -9.80 -31.61 24.15
C PHE A 27 -11.31 -31.68 23.93
N ASN A 28 -12.08 -30.88 24.67
CA ASN A 28 -13.50 -30.69 24.39
C ASN A 28 -13.64 -29.98 23.04
N GLY A 29 -14.22 -30.68 22.08
CA GLY A 29 -14.63 -30.11 20.81
C GLY A 29 -15.77 -29.11 21.01
N THR A 30 -15.55 -27.89 20.52
CA THR A 30 -16.64 -27.03 20.09
C THR A 30 -16.43 -26.74 18.61
N THR A 31 -17.43 -27.16 17.86
CA THR A 31 -17.62 -27.07 16.42
C THR A 31 -17.32 -25.69 15.83
N LEU A 32 -16.68 -25.74 14.66
CA LEU A 32 -16.54 -24.67 13.67
C LEU A 32 -17.82 -23.81 13.55
N SER A 33 -17.68 -22.52 13.84
CA SER A 33 -18.56 -21.48 13.31
C SER A 33 -17.72 -20.58 12.40
N SER A 34 -17.91 -20.77 11.11
CA SER A 34 -17.43 -19.89 10.05
C SER A 34 -18.12 -18.52 10.14
N ASN A 35 -17.35 -17.48 9.81
CA ASN A 35 -17.69 -16.05 9.80
C ASN A 35 -17.54 -15.32 11.13
N ALA A 36 -16.28 -15.00 11.48
CA ALA A 36 -15.98 -13.80 12.25
C ALA A 36 -15.02 -12.94 11.41
N ALA A 37 -15.58 -12.00 10.65
CA ALA A 37 -14.80 -10.84 10.22
C ALA A 37 -14.25 -10.20 11.51
N ALA A 38 -12.93 -10.05 11.58
CA ALA A 38 -12.29 -9.38 12.70
C ALA A 38 -12.88 -7.96 12.81
N VAL A 39 -13.69 -7.73 13.85
CA VAL A 39 -14.20 -6.40 14.18
C VAL A 39 -12.98 -5.61 14.66
N HIS A 40 -12.41 -4.81 13.77
CA HIS A 40 -11.36 -3.86 14.11
C HIS A 40 -11.83 -2.93 15.23
N GLY A 41 -10.91 -2.60 16.14
CA GLY A 41 -11.18 -1.97 17.43
C GLY A 41 -12.15 -0.80 17.32
N THR A 42 -13.28 -0.94 18.00
CA THR A 42 -14.26 0.13 18.13
C THR A 42 -13.61 1.28 18.90
N ILE A 43 -13.38 2.41 18.23
CA ILE A 43 -12.91 3.63 18.89
C ILE A 43 -13.90 3.97 19.99
N ARG A 44 -13.39 4.22 21.20
CA ARG A 44 -14.25 4.62 22.31
C ARG A 44 -14.78 6.02 22.02
N PHE A 45 -16.02 6.28 22.41
CA PHE A 45 -16.65 7.58 22.19
C PHE A 45 -15.81 8.73 22.77
N GLU A 46 -15.19 8.51 23.93
CA GLU A 46 -14.32 9.48 24.61
C GLU A 46 -13.04 9.84 23.83
N ASP A 47 -12.57 8.95 22.96
CA ASP A 47 -11.36 9.13 22.16
C ASP A 47 -11.63 9.91 20.86
N LEU A 48 -12.91 10.18 20.55
CA LEU A 48 -13.31 10.98 19.41
C LEU A 48 -13.03 12.46 19.68
N GLY A 49 -12.67 13.20 18.64
CA GLY A 49 -12.62 14.66 18.74
C GLY A 49 -14.00 15.24 19.09
N GLU A 50 -14.01 16.26 19.94
CA GLU A 50 -15.23 16.92 20.43
C GLU A 50 -16.25 17.28 19.31
N PRO A 51 -15.87 17.76 18.11
CA PRO A 51 -16.82 18.03 17.03
C PRO A 51 -17.59 16.78 16.60
N VAL A 52 -16.92 15.62 16.51
CA VAL A 52 -17.58 14.36 16.17
C VAL A 52 -18.46 13.90 17.32
N GLN A 53 -18.01 13.98 18.58
CA GLN A 53 -18.85 13.64 19.73
C GLN A 53 -20.16 14.44 19.73
N ARG A 54 -20.07 15.76 19.52
CA ARG A 54 -21.24 16.65 19.46
C ARG A 54 -22.16 16.36 18.27
N LEU A 55 -21.57 16.09 17.11
CA LEU A 55 -22.33 15.70 15.93
C LEU A 55 -23.14 14.44 16.24
N LEU A 56 -22.51 13.40 16.81
CA LEU A 56 -23.16 12.14 17.16
C LEU A 56 -24.27 12.35 18.21
N LEU A 57 -24.03 13.16 19.25
CA LEU A 57 -25.04 13.49 20.27
C LEU A 57 -26.21 14.32 19.72
N SER A 58 -26.03 15.01 18.59
CA SER A 58 -27.06 15.83 17.94
C SER A 58 -27.92 15.02 16.96
N LEU A 59 -27.60 13.74 16.73
CA LEU A 59 -28.40 12.85 15.89
C LEU A 59 -29.61 12.32 16.67
N LYS A 60 -30.75 12.20 15.99
CA LYS A 60 -32.00 11.69 16.58
C LYS A 60 -32.11 10.17 16.59
N GLY A 61 -31.15 9.47 15.99
CA GLY A 61 -31.15 8.00 15.86
C GLY A 61 -29.83 7.39 16.30
N ASP A 62 -29.89 6.11 16.68
CA ASP A 62 -28.73 5.36 17.12
C ASP A 62 -27.70 5.17 15.99
N VAL A 63 -26.43 5.29 16.35
CA VAL A 63 -25.29 5.12 15.44
C VAL A 63 -24.87 3.66 15.49
N SER A 64 -24.80 3.01 14.32
CA SER A 64 -24.50 1.58 14.25
C SER A 64 -23.04 1.27 14.64
N ALA A 65 -22.74 0.01 14.98
CA ALA A 65 -21.37 -0.42 15.24
C ALA A 65 -20.46 -0.26 14.01
N GLU A 66 -21.00 -0.48 12.82
CA GLU A 66 -20.30 -0.24 11.54
C GLU A 66 -19.98 1.24 11.35
N ASP A 67 -20.91 2.13 11.70
CA ASP A 67 -20.70 3.56 11.68
C ASP A 67 -19.62 4.01 12.67
N MET A 68 -19.57 3.42 13.87
CA MET A 68 -18.53 3.70 14.85
C MET A 68 -17.14 3.26 14.35
N ALA A 69 -17.07 2.15 13.60
CA ALA A 69 -15.81 1.71 12.98
C ALA A 69 -15.31 2.69 11.90
N LEU A 70 -16.21 3.36 11.17
CA LEU A 70 -15.83 4.37 10.18
C LEU A 70 -15.09 5.56 10.78
N LEU A 71 -15.30 5.84 12.08
CA LEU A 71 -14.70 6.99 12.75
C LEU A 71 -13.16 6.90 12.83
N GLU A 72 -12.56 5.72 12.62
CA GLU A 72 -11.11 5.54 12.52
C GLU A 72 -10.52 6.29 11.32
N TYR A 73 -11.34 6.56 10.30
CA TYR A 73 -10.93 7.22 9.07
C TYR A 73 -11.16 8.73 9.09
N VAL A 74 -11.60 9.28 10.24
CA VAL A 74 -11.84 10.72 10.40
C VAL A 74 -10.52 11.46 10.34
N SER A 75 -10.52 12.59 9.63
CA SER A 75 -9.37 13.48 9.55
C SER A 75 -9.59 14.76 10.32
N VAL A 76 -8.47 15.42 10.68
CA VAL A 76 -8.49 16.77 11.30
C VAL A 76 -9.28 17.76 10.43
N LYS A 77 -9.22 17.61 9.10
CA LYS A 77 -10.04 18.41 8.18
C LYS A 77 -11.53 18.15 8.33
N ASP A 78 -11.94 16.90 8.56
CA ASP A 78 -13.34 16.58 8.82
C ASP A 78 -13.79 17.14 10.17
N MET A 79 -12.94 17.04 11.21
CA MET A 79 -13.21 17.64 12.52
C MET A 79 -13.46 19.16 12.40
N ALA A 80 -12.58 19.87 11.68
CA ALA A 80 -12.74 21.31 11.41
C ALA A 80 -13.99 21.62 10.57
N LYS A 81 -14.32 20.76 9.61
CA LYS A 81 -15.53 20.88 8.77
C LYS A 81 -16.80 20.74 9.62
N ILE A 82 -16.89 19.69 10.44
CA ILE A 82 -18.02 19.45 11.34
C ILE A 82 -18.21 20.66 12.26
N TYR A 83 -17.12 21.13 12.85
CA TYR A 83 -17.14 22.29 13.73
C TYR A 83 -17.69 23.56 13.05
N SER A 84 -17.27 23.81 11.80
CA SER A 84 -17.72 24.98 11.03
C SER A 84 -19.18 24.85 10.58
N GLU A 85 -19.62 23.64 10.19
CA GLU A 85 -20.98 23.40 9.68
C GLU A 85 -22.02 23.37 10.79
N MET A 86 -21.68 22.84 11.97
CA MET A 86 -22.56 22.88 13.15
C MET A 86 -22.81 24.31 13.67
N ALA A 87 -21.95 25.27 13.31
CA ALA A 87 -22.14 26.69 13.62
C ALA A 87 -23.13 27.40 12.67
N THR A 88 -23.51 26.75 11.57
CA THR A 88 -24.57 27.18 10.66
C THR A 88 -25.83 26.37 10.95
N ASP A 89 -27.04 26.87 10.69
CA ASP A 89 -28.33 26.19 11.00
C ASP A 89 -28.58 24.88 10.20
N ARG A 90 -27.52 24.19 9.72
CA ARG A 90 -27.59 22.89 9.04
C ARG A 90 -27.95 21.78 10.02
N HIS A 91 -28.77 20.82 9.56
CA HIS A 91 -29.17 19.67 10.37
C HIS A 91 -28.00 18.70 10.58
N ALA A 92 -27.81 18.24 11.82
CA ALA A 92 -26.77 17.27 12.19
C ALA A 92 -26.82 15.98 11.33
N GLU A 93 -28.01 15.56 10.91
CA GLU A 93 -28.22 14.37 10.06
C GLU A 93 -27.56 14.51 8.68
N GLU A 94 -27.58 15.71 8.08
CA GLU A 94 -26.94 15.94 6.78
C GLU A 94 -25.42 15.93 6.88
N ILE A 95 -24.89 16.60 7.91
CA ILE A 95 -23.44 16.65 8.20
C ILE A 95 -22.92 15.22 8.41
N TRP A 96 -23.68 14.42 9.16
CA TRP A 96 -23.36 13.02 9.43
C TRP A 96 -23.44 12.14 8.17
N ALA A 97 -24.46 12.29 7.33
CA ALA A 97 -24.57 11.53 6.09
C ALA A 97 -23.41 11.79 5.12
N GLU A 98 -23.00 13.05 4.97
CA GLU A 98 -21.83 13.43 4.17
C GLU A 98 -20.53 12.87 4.76
N LEU A 99 -20.35 12.99 6.08
CA LEU A 99 -19.19 12.47 6.78
C LEU A 99 -19.09 10.96 6.59
N ARG A 100 -20.16 10.22 6.88
CA ARG A 100 -20.24 8.77 6.73
C ARG A 100 -19.85 8.33 5.30
N SER A 101 -20.41 8.96 4.27
CA SER A 101 -20.07 8.66 2.87
C SER A 101 -18.58 8.90 2.57
N ALA A 102 -18.02 10.01 3.07
CA ALA A 102 -16.61 10.32 2.88
C ALA A 102 -15.68 9.33 3.62
N LEU A 103 -16.08 8.86 4.81
CA LEU A 103 -15.35 7.87 5.59
C LEU A 103 -15.40 6.50 4.92
N GLN A 104 -16.56 6.06 4.43
CA GLN A 104 -16.72 4.83 3.66
C GLN A 104 -15.80 4.81 2.44
N ALA A 105 -15.80 5.88 1.64
CA ALA A 105 -14.93 5.97 0.47
C ALA A 105 -13.43 5.91 0.82
N ARG A 106 -13.01 6.44 1.99
CA ARG A 106 -11.62 6.32 2.45
C ARG A 106 -11.29 4.92 2.95
N MET A 107 -12.18 4.30 3.71
CA MET A 107 -12.04 2.92 4.17
C MET A 107 -11.89 1.99 2.96
N GLU A 108 -12.80 2.07 1.98
CA GLU A 108 -12.73 1.27 0.74
C GLU A 108 -11.43 1.50 -0.03
N LYS A 109 -10.95 2.74 -0.10
CA LYS A 109 -9.67 3.06 -0.74
C LYS A 109 -8.49 2.41 -0.03
N MET A 110 -8.47 2.43 1.31
CA MET A 110 -7.43 1.78 2.11
C MET A 110 -7.52 0.26 1.98
N ALA A 111 -8.72 -0.32 2.09
CA ALA A 111 -8.97 -1.74 1.94
C ALA A 111 -8.55 -2.24 0.55
N ARG A 112 -8.85 -1.50 -0.52
CA ARG A 112 -8.40 -1.82 -1.88
C ARG A 112 -6.88 -1.87 -1.98
N ARG A 113 -6.18 -0.93 -1.32
CA ARG A 113 -4.72 -0.88 -1.33
C ARG A 113 -4.11 -2.04 -0.52
N GLU A 114 -4.69 -2.37 0.62
CA GLU A 114 -4.28 -3.52 1.43
C GLU A 114 -4.51 -4.84 0.67
N ALA A 115 -5.65 -4.98 -0.02
CA ALA A 115 -5.95 -6.12 -0.88
C ALA A 115 -4.98 -6.24 -2.07
N GLU A 116 -4.60 -5.13 -2.71
CA GLU A 116 -3.60 -5.12 -3.79
C GLU A 116 -2.24 -5.63 -3.28
N LEU A 117 -1.79 -5.16 -2.12
CA LEU A 117 -0.53 -5.60 -1.52
C LEU A 117 -0.58 -7.07 -1.07
N ALA A 118 -1.71 -7.53 -0.54
CA ALA A 118 -1.92 -8.93 -0.17
C ALA A 118 -1.92 -9.85 -1.40
N ALA A 119 -2.58 -9.45 -2.48
CA ALA A 119 -2.58 -10.21 -3.74
C ALA A 119 -1.18 -10.33 -4.34
N LYS A 120 -0.37 -9.26 -4.30
CA LYS A 120 1.04 -9.31 -4.71
C LYS A 120 1.86 -10.27 -3.85
N GLN A 121 1.62 -10.28 -2.53
CA GLN A 121 2.32 -11.17 -1.60
C GLN A 121 2.01 -12.64 -1.92
N GLN A 122 0.73 -12.96 -2.07
CA GLN A 122 0.28 -14.30 -2.41
C GLN A 122 0.86 -14.76 -3.75
N ALA A 123 0.80 -13.93 -4.79
CA ALA A 123 1.35 -14.27 -6.10
C ALA A 123 2.85 -14.58 -6.05
N LEU A 124 3.61 -13.80 -5.27
CA LEU A 124 5.04 -14.02 -5.10
C LEU A 124 5.35 -15.27 -4.26
N GLU A 125 4.53 -15.59 -3.26
CA GLU A 125 4.65 -16.84 -2.50
C GLU A 125 4.35 -18.08 -3.36
N GLU A 126 3.30 -18.01 -4.19
CA GLU A 126 2.97 -19.04 -5.17
C GLU A 126 4.10 -19.23 -6.18
N GLU A 127 4.71 -18.15 -6.67
CA GLU A 127 5.84 -18.22 -7.58
C GLU A 127 7.09 -18.83 -6.93
N ARG A 128 7.39 -18.47 -5.68
CA ARG A 128 8.48 -19.07 -4.90
C ARG A 128 8.26 -20.56 -4.65
N ALA A 129 7.03 -20.96 -4.33
CA ALA A 129 6.67 -22.36 -4.18
C ALA A 129 6.84 -23.13 -5.50
N ALA A 130 6.35 -22.56 -6.61
CA ALA A 130 6.52 -23.15 -7.93
C ALA A 130 7.99 -23.26 -8.35
N GLU A 131 8.84 -22.28 -8.01
CA GLU A 131 10.28 -22.35 -8.26
C GLU A 131 10.97 -23.41 -7.39
N ALA A 132 10.56 -23.55 -6.13
CA ALA A 132 11.07 -24.60 -5.24
C ALA A 132 10.71 -26.01 -5.76
N ASP A 133 9.49 -26.19 -6.27
CA ASP A 133 9.06 -27.44 -6.90
C ASP A 133 9.84 -27.73 -8.19
N ARG A 134 10.03 -26.71 -9.04
CA ARG A 134 10.88 -26.83 -10.25
C ARG A 134 12.31 -27.22 -9.88
N LEU A 135 12.88 -26.61 -8.84
CA LEU A 135 14.22 -26.94 -8.36
C LEU A 135 14.29 -28.39 -7.88
N ARG A 136 13.29 -28.84 -7.10
CA ARG A 136 13.22 -30.22 -6.62
C ARG A 136 13.18 -31.21 -7.77
N GLN A 137 12.29 -31.02 -8.73
CA GLN A 137 12.18 -31.87 -9.92
C GLN A 137 13.51 -31.94 -10.68
N GLN A 138 14.18 -30.80 -10.87
CA GLN A 138 15.46 -30.77 -11.56
C GLN A 138 16.59 -31.48 -10.81
N LEU A 139 16.60 -31.41 -9.47
CA LEU A 139 17.57 -32.13 -8.65
C LEU A 139 17.31 -33.63 -8.69
N ASP A 140 16.04 -34.04 -8.66
CA ASP A 140 15.65 -35.45 -8.79
C ASP A 140 16.04 -36.00 -10.18
N GLU A 141 15.84 -35.24 -11.25
CA GLU A 141 16.31 -35.58 -12.61
C GLU A 141 17.84 -35.67 -12.68
N GLU A 142 18.57 -34.71 -12.11
CA GLU A 142 20.04 -34.72 -12.09
C GLU A 142 20.61 -35.91 -11.29
N GLU A 143 19.93 -36.30 -10.21
CA GLU A 143 20.26 -37.49 -9.42
C GLU A 143 20.02 -38.77 -10.22
N GLN A 144 18.88 -38.89 -10.90
CA GLN A 144 18.58 -40.03 -11.77
C GLN A 144 19.60 -40.16 -12.91
N ASP A 145 19.96 -39.05 -13.55
CA ASP A 145 21.00 -39.01 -14.59
C ASP A 145 22.37 -39.44 -14.06
N ARG A 146 22.70 -39.06 -12.81
CA ARG A 146 23.95 -39.48 -12.15
C ARG A 146 23.95 -40.98 -11.91
N ILE A 147 22.89 -41.52 -11.31
CA ILE A 147 22.74 -42.96 -11.04
C ILE A 147 22.82 -43.75 -12.35
N ALA A 148 22.08 -43.33 -13.39
CA ALA A 148 22.10 -44.00 -14.69
C ALA A 148 23.49 -43.97 -15.36
N ALA A 149 24.24 -42.88 -15.18
CA ALA A 149 25.60 -42.78 -15.69
C ALA A 149 26.60 -43.63 -14.91
N GLU A 150 26.48 -43.72 -13.59
CA GLU A 150 27.29 -44.62 -12.76
C GLU A 150 27.02 -46.08 -13.11
N ASP A 151 25.75 -46.46 -13.28
CA ASP A 151 25.35 -47.79 -13.75
C ASP A 151 25.93 -48.11 -15.12
N SER A 152 25.88 -47.16 -16.07
CA SER A 152 26.49 -47.32 -17.39
C SER A 152 28.00 -47.52 -17.29
N ARG A 153 28.68 -46.76 -16.42
CA ARG A 153 30.12 -46.92 -16.15
C ARG A 153 30.44 -48.27 -15.53
N ALA A 154 29.62 -48.75 -14.60
CA ALA A 154 29.78 -50.06 -13.97
C ALA A 154 29.66 -51.18 -15.02
N ARG A 155 28.65 -51.14 -15.88
CA ARG A 155 28.47 -52.10 -16.99
C ARG A 155 29.65 -52.10 -17.96
N ARG A 156 30.15 -50.92 -18.36
CA ARG A 156 31.36 -50.80 -19.20
C ARG A 156 32.59 -51.39 -18.52
N ARG A 157 32.78 -51.16 -17.21
CA ARG A 157 33.90 -51.73 -16.43
C ARG A 157 33.81 -53.25 -16.36
N GLU A 158 32.62 -53.81 -16.17
CA GLU A 158 32.39 -55.25 -16.15
C GLU A 158 32.64 -55.88 -17.52
N GLU A 159 32.14 -55.27 -18.59
CA GLU A 159 32.40 -55.72 -19.96
C GLU A 159 33.91 -55.68 -20.29
N ARG A 160 34.63 -54.64 -19.87
CA ARG A 160 36.09 -54.58 -19.99
C ARG A 160 36.79 -55.72 -19.25
N ARG A 161 36.35 -56.05 -18.03
CA ARG A 161 36.89 -57.21 -17.27
C ARG A 161 36.65 -58.52 -18.01
N ARG A 162 35.47 -58.70 -18.60
CA ARG A 162 35.14 -59.88 -19.43
C ARG A 162 36.03 -59.97 -20.67
N ARG A 163 36.13 -58.91 -21.47
CA ARG A 163 36.98 -58.85 -22.68
C ARG A 163 38.45 -59.11 -22.36
N ARG A 164 38.96 -58.58 -21.24
CA ARG A 164 40.33 -58.85 -20.76
C ARG A 164 40.54 -60.31 -20.40
N ALA A 165 39.58 -60.94 -19.71
CA ALA A 165 39.65 -62.36 -19.37
C ALA A 165 39.64 -63.25 -20.62
N GLU A 166 38.78 -62.95 -21.60
CA GLU A 166 38.72 -63.64 -22.89
C GLU A 166 40.02 -63.50 -23.69
N LYS A 167 40.56 -62.27 -23.82
CA LYS A 167 41.84 -62.02 -24.51
C LYS A 167 43.02 -62.68 -23.79
N ALA A 168 43.06 -62.67 -22.45
CA ALA A 168 44.12 -63.34 -21.70
C ALA A 168 44.08 -64.87 -21.87
N ALA A 169 42.89 -65.47 -21.95
CA ALA A 169 42.73 -66.88 -22.26
C ALA A 169 43.20 -67.23 -23.69
N ALA A 170 42.95 -66.35 -24.66
CA ALA A 170 43.41 -66.52 -26.05
C ALA A 170 44.93 -66.31 -26.22
N ALA A 171 45.50 -65.27 -25.59
CA ALA A 171 46.93 -64.96 -25.67
C ALA A 171 47.82 -66.01 -25.01
N ALA A 172 47.30 -66.82 -24.08
CA ALA A 172 47.97 -68.01 -23.59
C ALA A 172 48.25 -69.06 -24.69
N MET A 173 47.73 -68.86 -25.91
CA MET A 173 47.89 -69.75 -27.06
C MET A 173 48.75 -69.17 -28.22
N GLU A 174 49.25 -67.91 -28.20
CA GLU A 174 49.98 -67.28 -29.33
C GLU A 174 51.22 -66.43 -28.93
N GLU A 175 52.22 -66.34 -29.83
CA GLU A 175 53.56 -65.72 -29.62
C GLU A 175 53.62 -64.18 -29.85
N GLU A 176 52.59 -63.58 -30.49
CA GLU A 176 52.50 -62.13 -30.82
C GLU A 176 51.92 -61.24 -29.69
N ALA A 177 51.86 -61.76 -28.47
CA ALA A 177 51.07 -61.20 -27.36
C ALA A 177 51.47 -59.79 -26.87
N ALA A 178 52.72 -59.35 -27.08
CA ALA A 178 53.22 -58.10 -26.51
C ALA A 178 52.72 -56.84 -27.25
N GLU A 179 52.68 -56.89 -28.59
CA GLU A 179 52.21 -55.79 -29.43
C GLU A 179 50.69 -55.62 -29.32
N GLN A 180 49.95 -56.74 -29.28
CA GLN A 180 48.51 -56.75 -29.05
C GLN A 180 48.14 -56.22 -27.65
N ALA A 181 48.96 -56.47 -26.63
CA ALA A 181 48.76 -55.93 -25.28
C ALA A 181 49.00 -54.40 -25.22
N ALA A 182 50.02 -53.90 -25.92
CA ALA A 182 50.29 -52.47 -26.01
C ALA A 182 49.18 -51.70 -26.74
N ALA A 183 48.66 -52.25 -27.85
CA ALA A 183 47.54 -51.67 -28.58
C ALA A 183 46.25 -51.61 -27.72
N ALA A 184 45.95 -52.68 -26.98
CA ALA A 184 44.80 -52.72 -26.07
C ALA A 184 44.92 -51.72 -24.91
N ALA A 185 46.12 -51.50 -24.37
CA ALA A 185 46.36 -50.51 -23.33
C ALA A 185 46.21 -49.06 -23.84
N ALA A 186 46.62 -48.79 -25.08
CA ALA A 186 46.45 -47.49 -25.72
C ALA A 186 44.98 -47.16 -26.03
N GLU A 187 44.20 -48.14 -26.50
CA GLU A 187 42.75 -48.03 -26.71
C GLU A 187 42.02 -47.72 -25.40
N GLU A 188 42.39 -48.38 -24.30
CA GLU A 188 41.81 -48.14 -22.98
C GLU A 188 42.12 -46.75 -22.42
N ALA A 189 43.37 -46.29 -22.57
CA ALA A 189 43.75 -44.94 -22.17
C ALA A 189 42.99 -43.87 -22.96
N ALA A 190 42.74 -44.11 -24.26
CA ALA A 190 41.94 -43.23 -25.10
C ALA A 190 40.46 -43.20 -24.68
N GLU A 191 39.86 -44.36 -24.35
CA GLU A 191 38.50 -44.44 -23.82
C GLU A 191 38.36 -43.73 -22.46
N GLU A 192 39.33 -43.87 -21.56
CA GLU A 192 39.34 -43.21 -20.25
C GLU A 192 39.47 -41.69 -20.38
N ALA A 193 40.35 -41.21 -21.27
CA ALA A 193 40.48 -39.80 -21.58
C ALA A 193 39.17 -39.21 -22.17
N ALA A 194 38.49 -39.95 -23.05
CA ALA A 194 37.19 -39.55 -23.60
C ALA A 194 36.11 -39.46 -22.53
N ALA A 195 36.05 -40.44 -21.61
CA ALA A 195 35.11 -40.44 -20.48
C ALA A 195 35.35 -39.26 -19.51
N ALA A 196 36.62 -38.93 -19.24
CA ALA A 196 36.98 -37.78 -18.41
C ALA A 196 36.60 -36.44 -19.08
N ALA A 197 36.76 -36.34 -20.40
CA ALA A 197 36.36 -35.16 -21.17
C ALA A 197 34.83 -34.95 -21.16
N GLU A 198 34.05 -36.03 -21.33
CA GLU A 198 32.59 -35.99 -21.24
C GLU A 198 32.12 -35.57 -19.84
N GLU A 199 32.77 -36.07 -18.78
CA GLU A 199 32.47 -35.70 -17.40
C GLU A 199 32.78 -34.23 -17.11
N ALA A 200 33.92 -33.73 -17.58
CA ALA A 200 34.27 -32.32 -17.44
C ALA A 200 33.27 -31.41 -18.18
N GLU A 201 32.76 -31.82 -19.34
CA GLU A 201 31.71 -31.09 -20.04
C GLU A 201 30.38 -31.11 -19.25
N ARG A 202 30.01 -32.27 -18.69
CA ARG A 202 28.84 -32.43 -17.84
C ARG A 202 28.90 -31.53 -16.60
N GLN A 203 30.04 -31.48 -15.93
CA GLN A 203 30.27 -30.59 -14.79
C GLN A 203 30.13 -29.12 -15.16
N LYS A 204 30.67 -28.69 -16.32
CA LYS A 204 30.49 -27.31 -16.83
C LYS A 204 29.02 -27.00 -17.12
N ARG A 205 28.27 -27.95 -17.69
CA ARG A 205 26.82 -27.79 -17.93
C ARG A 205 26.05 -27.69 -16.62
N ALA A 206 26.37 -28.52 -15.62
CA ALA A 206 25.76 -28.49 -14.30
C ALA A 206 26.06 -27.17 -13.55
N GLU A 207 27.30 -26.68 -13.60
CA GLU A 207 27.66 -25.40 -13.01
C GLU A 207 26.90 -24.23 -13.65
N ARG A 208 26.72 -24.24 -14.98
CA ARG A 208 25.90 -23.25 -15.69
C ARG A 208 24.43 -23.30 -15.26
N LYS A 209 23.85 -24.48 -15.07
CA LYS A 209 22.49 -24.66 -14.55
C LYS A 209 22.39 -24.14 -13.11
N ARG A 210 23.34 -24.47 -12.24
CA ARG A 210 23.40 -23.99 -10.85
C ARG A 210 23.44 -22.47 -10.77
N LYS A 211 24.33 -21.82 -11.53
CA LYS A 211 24.42 -20.35 -11.58
C LYS A 211 23.11 -19.69 -12.04
N ARG A 212 22.38 -20.30 -12.98
CA ARG A 212 21.06 -19.81 -13.42
C ARG A 212 20.02 -19.91 -12.31
N ARG A 213 19.99 -21.03 -11.57
CA ARG A 213 19.10 -21.23 -10.41
C ARG A 213 19.40 -20.21 -9.30
N GLU A 214 20.67 -20.03 -8.96
CA GLU A 214 21.12 -19.04 -7.97
C GLU A 214 20.77 -17.61 -8.39
N ALA A 215 20.84 -17.29 -9.69
CA ALA A 215 20.40 -16.00 -10.20
C ALA A 215 18.88 -15.79 -10.05
N ARG A 216 18.06 -16.78 -10.43
CA ARG A 216 16.60 -16.72 -10.29
C ARG A 216 16.17 -16.63 -8.82
N ALA A 217 16.82 -17.38 -7.93
CA ALA A 217 16.56 -17.33 -6.50
C ALA A 217 16.84 -15.94 -5.90
N ARG A 218 17.91 -15.27 -6.35
CA ARG A 218 18.21 -13.88 -5.94
C ARG A 218 17.17 -12.89 -6.45
N GLU A 219 16.76 -13.01 -7.71
CA GLU A 219 15.73 -12.16 -8.31
C GLU A 219 14.41 -12.25 -7.52
N LEU A 220 13.93 -13.47 -7.23
CA LEU A 220 12.73 -13.69 -6.41
C LEU A 220 12.87 -13.16 -4.98
N GLN A 221 14.08 -13.24 -4.41
CA GLN A 221 14.36 -12.67 -3.09
C GLN A 221 14.31 -11.13 -3.11
N GLU A 222 14.90 -10.50 -4.12
CA GLU A 222 14.87 -9.05 -4.31
C GLU A 222 13.43 -8.55 -4.49
N GLU A 223 12.59 -9.25 -5.26
CA GLU A 223 11.17 -8.95 -5.40
C GLU A 223 10.42 -9.04 -4.06
N HIS A 224 10.75 -10.04 -3.24
CA HIS A 224 10.13 -10.23 -1.93
C HIS A 224 10.52 -9.13 -0.95
N GLU A 225 11.81 -8.76 -0.92
CA GLU A 225 12.30 -7.65 -0.11
C GLU A 225 11.70 -6.31 -0.56
N ALA A 226 11.55 -6.09 -1.87
CA ALA A 226 10.92 -4.90 -2.42
C ALA A 226 9.44 -4.80 -2.01
N LEU A 227 8.68 -5.89 -2.10
CA LEU A 227 7.28 -5.91 -1.66
C LEU A 227 7.16 -5.73 -0.14
N ALA A 228 8.04 -6.36 0.64
CA ALA A 228 8.09 -6.17 2.09
C ALA A 228 8.36 -4.69 2.44
N ALA A 229 9.28 -4.03 1.73
CA ALA A 229 9.54 -2.61 1.90
C ALA A 229 8.34 -1.73 1.49
N GLU A 230 7.62 -2.09 0.42
CA GLU A 230 6.38 -1.39 0.01
C GLU A 230 5.29 -1.49 1.09
N ARG A 231 5.10 -2.68 1.66
CA ARG A 231 4.16 -2.91 2.77
C ARG A 231 4.57 -2.15 4.03
N ALA A 232 5.85 -2.19 4.39
CA ALA A 232 6.37 -1.44 5.54
C ALA A 232 6.15 0.07 5.38
N LYS A 233 6.35 0.62 4.16
CA LYS A 233 6.06 2.03 3.86
C LYS A 233 4.56 2.34 3.97
N HIS A 234 3.70 1.45 3.52
CA HIS A 234 2.25 1.61 3.65
C HIS A 234 1.82 1.65 5.13
N GLU A 235 2.33 0.72 5.93
CA GLU A 235 2.05 0.62 7.36
C GLU A 235 2.62 1.83 8.12
N ALA A 236 3.86 2.22 7.85
CA ALA A 236 4.46 3.41 8.45
C ALA A 236 3.66 4.68 8.14
N LYS A 237 3.12 4.83 6.91
CA LYS A 237 2.22 5.94 6.57
C LYS A 237 0.90 5.90 7.33
N LYS A 238 0.33 4.70 7.56
CA LYS A 238 -0.89 4.51 8.36
C LYS A 238 -0.66 4.95 9.80
N GLN A 239 0.43 4.49 10.42
CA GLN A 239 0.84 4.84 11.78
C GLN A 239 1.18 6.33 11.93
N GLN A 240 1.98 6.89 11.01
CA GLN A 240 2.34 8.31 11.02
C GLN A 240 1.11 9.21 10.87
N LYS A 241 0.15 8.83 10.01
CA LYS A 241 -1.09 9.60 9.83
C LYS A 241 -1.94 9.62 11.10
N SER A 242 -2.06 8.49 11.80
CA SER A 242 -2.77 8.40 13.09
C SER A 242 -2.10 9.27 14.16
N SER A 243 -0.77 9.16 14.31
CA SER A 243 0.01 9.95 15.27
C SER A 243 -0.06 11.46 14.99
N ASN A 244 0.08 11.87 13.72
CA ASN A 244 -0.03 13.27 13.33
C ASN A 244 -1.45 13.81 13.52
N GLN A 245 -2.50 13.04 13.19
CA GLN A 245 -3.88 13.49 13.41
C GLN A 245 -4.17 13.80 14.88
N GLN A 246 -3.70 12.96 15.80
CA GLN A 246 -3.88 13.18 17.24
C GLN A 246 -3.16 14.44 17.73
N LYS A 247 -1.93 14.67 17.24
CA LYS A 247 -1.12 15.85 17.58
C LYS A 247 -1.70 17.13 16.97
N ASP A 248 -1.97 17.12 15.67
CA ASP A 248 -2.52 18.26 14.92
C ASP A 248 -3.87 18.69 15.50
N TRP A 249 -4.69 17.73 15.94
CA TRP A 249 -5.95 18.04 16.62
C TRP A 249 -5.72 18.66 17.99
N SER A 250 -4.83 18.08 18.80
CA SER A 250 -4.50 18.61 20.13
C SER A 250 -3.98 20.05 20.04
N GLU A 251 -3.17 20.36 19.04
CA GLU A 251 -2.68 21.72 18.73
C GLU A 251 -3.80 22.65 18.23
N TYR A 252 -4.68 22.16 17.36
CA TYR A 252 -5.84 22.93 16.89
C TYR A 252 -6.77 23.34 18.05
N VAL A 253 -7.06 22.42 18.97
CA VAL A 253 -7.88 22.67 20.17
C VAL A 253 -7.20 23.68 21.09
N GLN A 254 -5.89 23.55 21.32
CA GLN A 254 -5.14 24.51 22.13
C GLN A 254 -5.16 25.93 21.53
N ASN A 255 -5.15 26.05 20.20
CA ASN A 255 -5.15 27.33 19.48
C ASN A 255 -6.54 27.91 19.23
N HIS A 256 -7.60 27.12 19.43
CA HIS A 256 -8.99 27.56 19.35
C HIS A 256 -9.72 27.23 20.67
N PRO A 257 -9.27 27.79 21.82
CA PRO A 257 -9.99 27.64 23.06
C PRO A 257 -11.33 28.32 22.89
N LEU A 258 -12.38 27.52 22.86
CA LEU A 258 -13.72 28.06 23.00
C LEU A 258 -13.85 28.59 24.42
N GLU A 259 -14.17 29.88 24.54
CA GLU A 259 -14.74 30.41 25.78
C GLU A 259 -16.08 29.70 26.00
N TYR A 260 -16.01 28.59 26.72
CA TYR A 260 -17.16 28.10 27.45
C TYR A 260 -17.37 29.07 28.61
N SER A 261 -18.60 29.56 28.77
CA SER A 261 -18.98 30.26 30.00
C SER A 261 -18.60 29.36 31.18
N GLN A 262 -17.54 29.73 31.89
CA GLN A 262 -17.06 29.10 33.12
C GLN A 262 -17.98 29.43 34.30
N ASP A 263 -19.29 29.51 34.07
CA ASP A 263 -20.26 29.71 35.14
C ASP A 263 -20.77 28.36 35.61
N MET A 264 -19.88 27.41 35.92
CA MET A 264 -20.20 26.26 36.78
C MET A 264 -18.95 25.76 37.48
N ASP A 265 -18.89 26.14 38.74
CA ASP A 265 -17.95 25.76 39.79
C ASP A 265 -17.63 24.26 39.74
N GLY A 266 -16.33 23.94 39.84
CA GLY A 266 -15.71 22.64 39.53
C GLY A 266 -16.08 21.42 40.39
N SER A 267 -17.36 21.19 40.68
CA SER A 267 -17.84 19.98 41.34
C SER A 267 -19.26 19.61 40.91
N ALA A 268 -19.46 19.16 39.67
CA ALA A 268 -20.68 18.45 39.31
C ALA A 268 -20.43 17.47 38.16
N GLN A 269 -20.78 16.20 38.39
CA GLN A 269 -20.94 15.17 37.38
C GLN A 269 -21.74 15.71 36.19
N MET A 270 -21.29 15.43 34.96
CA MET A 270 -22.07 15.70 33.74
C MET A 270 -23.50 15.16 33.89
N PRO A 271 -24.55 15.99 33.77
CA PRO A 271 -25.92 15.50 33.87
C PRO A 271 -26.23 14.58 32.69
N ALA A 272 -26.77 13.39 33.01
CA ALA A 272 -27.02 12.31 32.05
C ALA A 272 -28.14 12.60 31.02
N VAL A 273 -28.81 13.75 31.12
CA VAL A 273 -29.87 14.17 30.20
C VAL A 273 -29.74 15.68 29.95
N ILE A 274 -29.48 16.05 28.70
CA ILE A 274 -29.46 17.45 28.26
C ILE A 274 -30.91 17.86 27.99
N GLU A 275 -31.51 18.62 28.89
CA GLU A 275 -32.83 19.22 28.67
C GLU A 275 -32.72 20.33 27.63
N GLN A 276 -33.34 20.15 26.46
CA GLN A 276 -33.41 21.21 25.43
C GLN A 276 -34.33 22.32 25.92
N LYS A 277 -33.75 23.44 26.38
CA LYS A 277 -34.50 24.68 26.59
C LYS A 277 -34.59 25.47 25.29
N GLU A 278 -35.80 25.84 24.94
CA GLU A 278 -36.10 26.69 23.79
C GLU A 278 -35.52 28.10 24.02
N LEU A 279 -34.39 28.39 23.37
CA LEU A 279 -33.77 29.71 23.40
C LEU A 279 -34.50 30.64 22.43
N LYS A 280 -35.19 31.65 22.97
CA LYS A 280 -35.74 32.73 22.15
C LYS A 280 -34.57 33.55 21.57
N HIS A 281 -34.34 33.42 20.26
CA HIS A 281 -33.43 34.28 19.50
C HIS A 281 -33.84 35.75 19.66
N THR A 282 -33.05 36.53 20.40
CA THR A 282 -33.26 38.00 20.55
C THR A 282 -32.28 38.83 19.73
N LEU A 283 -31.40 38.21 18.93
CA LEU A 283 -30.48 38.94 18.07
C LEU A 283 -31.16 39.33 16.74
N ASN A 284 -31.61 40.57 16.68
CA ASN A 284 -31.96 41.22 15.42
C ASN A 284 -30.68 41.45 14.60
N ALA A 285 -30.47 40.58 13.62
CA ALA A 285 -29.45 40.60 12.56
C ALA A 285 -28.08 39.95 12.87
N PRO A 286 -27.48 39.22 11.89
CA PRO A 286 -26.14 38.66 12.01
C PRO A 286 -25.08 39.77 12.11
N PRO A 287 -23.91 39.50 12.74
CA PRO A 287 -22.86 40.51 12.90
C PRO A 287 -22.42 41.03 11.53
N VAL A 288 -22.42 42.35 11.38
CA VAL A 288 -21.98 43.02 10.16
C VAL A 288 -20.51 42.69 9.94
N ALA A 289 -20.19 42.01 8.83
CA ALA A 289 -18.83 41.68 8.43
C ALA A 289 -18.01 42.97 8.33
N SER A 290 -17.02 43.13 9.22
CA SER A 290 -16.12 44.29 9.15
C SER A 290 -15.03 44.07 8.10
N GLU A 291 -14.61 45.17 7.47
CA GLU A 291 -13.55 45.23 6.45
C GLU A 291 -12.25 44.50 6.89
N LYS A 292 -11.96 44.50 8.20
CA LYS A 292 -10.79 43.83 8.78
C LYS A 292 -10.92 42.30 8.81
N LEU A 293 -12.12 41.74 8.91
CA LEU A 293 -12.35 40.29 8.92
C LEU A 293 -12.17 39.67 7.53
N LEU A 294 -12.54 40.40 6.46
CA LEU A 294 -12.33 39.96 5.08
C LEU A 294 -10.84 39.95 4.68
N SER A 295 -10.05 40.87 5.24
CA SER A 295 -8.62 41.02 4.90
C SER A 295 -7.70 39.91 5.44
N ARG A 296 -8.15 39.11 6.41
CA ARG A 296 -7.26 38.27 7.23
C ARG A 296 -7.24 36.78 6.84
N THR A 297 -8.20 36.29 6.06
CA THR A 297 -8.33 34.86 5.74
C THR A 297 -7.98 34.47 4.30
N TYR A 298 -8.04 35.37 3.31
CA TYR A 298 -7.69 35.00 1.94
C TYR A 298 -7.50 36.21 1.01
N THR A 299 -6.30 36.38 0.43
CA THR A 299 -5.99 37.47 -0.53
C THR A 299 -5.79 36.86 -1.93
N PRO A 300 -6.72 37.03 -2.88
CA PRO A 300 -6.55 36.49 -4.23
C PRO A 300 -5.32 37.11 -4.91
N MET A 301 -4.46 36.28 -5.50
CA MET A 301 -3.20 36.68 -6.14
C MET A 301 -3.34 36.66 -7.67
N CYS A 302 -2.89 37.73 -8.34
CA CYS A 302 -2.83 37.74 -9.80
C CYS A 302 -1.72 36.81 -10.31
N PRO A 303 -1.99 35.85 -11.22
CA PRO A 303 -0.98 34.93 -11.72
C PRO A 303 0.08 35.59 -12.62
N GLN A 304 -0.16 36.83 -13.08
CA GLN A 304 0.76 37.53 -13.99
C GLN A 304 1.62 38.59 -13.30
N CYS A 305 1.09 39.30 -12.30
CA CYS A 305 1.83 40.36 -11.61
C CYS A 305 2.01 40.12 -10.12
N SER A 306 1.51 38.99 -9.61
CA SER A 306 1.60 38.57 -8.21
C SER A 306 1.02 39.57 -7.20
N SER A 307 0.23 40.55 -7.67
CA SER A 307 -0.46 41.49 -6.80
C SER A 307 -1.55 40.75 -6.03
N ARG A 308 -1.58 40.98 -4.72
CA ARG A 308 -2.65 40.54 -3.82
C ARG A 308 -3.70 41.66 -3.73
N PHE A 309 -4.97 41.28 -3.60
CA PHE A 309 -6.08 42.24 -3.50
C PHE A 309 -6.82 42.05 -2.19
N ASP A 310 -7.06 43.15 -1.45
CA ASP A 310 -7.81 43.12 -0.20
C ASP A 310 -9.31 42.86 -0.42
N HIS A 311 -9.78 43.07 -1.65
CA HIS A 311 -11.16 42.85 -2.08
C HIS A 311 -11.20 42.15 -3.44
N PRO A 312 -12.23 41.33 -3.74
CA PRO A 312 -12.46 40.74 -5.05
C PRO A 312 -12.46 41.81 -6.15
N PRO A 313 -11.62 41.69 -7.19
CA PRO A 313 -11.65 42.64 -8.28
C PRO A 313 -12.92 42.47 -9.13
N TYR A 314 -13.43 43.57 -9.68
CA TYR A 314 -14.61 43.55 -10.57
C TYR A 314 -14.39 42.59 -11.75
N GLU A 315 -15.35 41.69 -11.98
CA GLU A 315 -15.28 40.60 -12.98
C GLU A 315 -14.04 39.71 -12.90
N TRP A 316 -13.39 39.69 -11.72
CA TRP A 316 -12.13 39.00 -11.48
C TRP A 316 -10.98 39.50 -12.36
N HIS A 317 -11.02 40.76 -12.81
CA HIS A 317 -9.95 41.36 -13.60
C HIS A 317 -8.89 41.98 -12.71
N CYS A 318 -7.62 41.59 -12.86
CA CYS A 318 -6.53 42.23 -12.13
C CYS A 318 -6.45 43.74 -12.46
N PRO A 319 -6.72 44.64 -11.49
CA PRO A 319 -6.70 46.08 -11.74
C PRO A 319 -5.28 46.59 -12.02
N VAL A 320 -4.26 45.93 -11.48
CA VAL A 320 -2.85 46.27 -11.70
C VAL A 320 -2.41 45.96 -13.12
N CYS A 321 -2.76 44.78 -13.66
CA CYS A 321 -2.43 44.42 -15.04
C CYS A 321 -3.21 45.25 -16.05
N LEU A 322 -4.49 45.52 -15.76
CA LEU A 322 -5.29 46.39 -16.61
C LEU A 322 -4.69 47.80 -16.66
N LYS A 323 -4.36 48.39 -15.50
CA LYS A 323 -3.81 49.75 -15.43
C LYS A 323 -2.39 49.87 -15.98
N ARG A 324 -1.49 48.92 -15.69
CA ARG A 324 -0.06 49.04 -16.02
C ARG A 324 0.33 48.45 -17.37
N ARG A 325 -0.41 47.46 -17.86
CA ARG A 325 -0.06 46.69 -19.07
C ARG A 325 -1.18 46.68 -20.12
N ASN A 326 -2.29 47.38 -19.86
CA ASN A 326 -3.51 47.35 -20.68
C ASN A 326 -3.96 45.93 -21.03
N ARG A 327 -3.76 44.98 -20.09
CA ARG A 327 -4.07 43.57 -20.28
C ARG A 327 -5.05 43.09 -19.24
N ILE A 328 -6.14 42.49 -19.71
CA ILE A 328 -7.13 41.84 -18.86
C ILE A 328 -6.57 40.49 -18.41
N VAL A 329 -6.30 40.37 -17.10
CA VAL A 329 -5.82 39.12 -16.49
C VAL A 329 -6.88 38.65 -15.51
N LYS A 330 -7.37 37.43 -15.70
CA LYS A 330 -8.37 36.82 -14.82
C LYS A 330 -7.70 36.30 -13.55
N VAL A 331 -8.24 36.68 -12.41
CA VAL A 331 -7.84 36.24 -11.08
C VAL A 331 -8.73 35.06 -10.70
N TRP A 332 -8.16 34.07 -10.01
CA TRP A 332 -8.92 32.92 -9.54
C TRP A 332 -9.91 33.35 -8.46
N GLN A 333 -11.19 33.03 -8.66
CA GLN A 333 -12.21 33.24 -7.62
C GLN A 333 -11.95 32.24 -6.49
N PRO A 334 -11.88 32.69 -5.22
CA PRO A 334 -11.80 31.78 -4.09
C PRO A 334 -13.01 30.85 -4.04
N ASP A 335 -12.83 29.63 -3.51
CA ASP A 335 -13.96 28.74 -3.25
C ASP A 335 -14.99 29.45 -2.35
N ASP A 336 -14.56 30.10 -1.28
CA ASP A 336 -15.42 30.69 -0.24
C ASP A 336 -16.10 32.01 -0.63
N ASP A 337 -15.80 32.55 -1.81
CA ASP A 337 -16.28 33.87 -2.21
C ASP A 337 -17.80 33.92 -2.42
N THR A 338 -18.40 32.82 -2.87
CA THR A 338 -19.84 32.75 -3.08
C THR A 338 -20.37 31.32 -2.99
N ASN A 339 -21.61 31.17 -2.55
CA ASN A 339 -22.34 29.90 -2.57
C ASN A 339 -23.24 29.78 -3.80
N MET A 340 -23.06 30.63 -4.82
CA MET A 340 -23.90 30.68 -6.02
C MET A 340 -23.08 30.52 -7.30
N CYS A 341 -23.67 29.91 -8.31
CA CYS A 341 -23.07 29.77 -9.62
C CYS A 341 -22.91 31.13 -10.28
N MET A 342 -21.69 31.49 -10.68
CA MET A 342 -21.47 32.77 -11.36
C MET A 342 -22.06 32.82 -12.78
N MET A 343 -22.60 31.70 -13.27
CA MET A 343 -23.31 31.58 -14.54
C MET A 343 -24.84 31.56 -14.35
N CYS A 344 -25.39 30.49 -13.76
CA CYS A 344 -26.84 30.32 -13.62
C CYS A 344 -27.43 30.91 -12.33
N LYS A 345 -26.60 31.38 -11.40
CA LYS A 345 -27.02 31.91 -10.08
C LYS A 345 -27.72 30.90 -9.16
N GLU A 346 -27.74 29.62 -9.51
CA GLU A 346 -28.21 28.57 -8.61
C GLU A 346 -27.22 28.33 -7.45
N PRO A 347 -27.69 27.93 -6.25
CA PRO A 347 -26.83 27.55 -5.15
C PRO A 347 -25.86 26.42 -5.53
N ILE A 348 -24.61 26.54 -5.10
CA ILE A 348 -23.57 25.53 -5.27
C ILE A 348 -23.05 25.10 -3.89
N GLY A 349 -23.27 23.82 -3.57
CA GLY A 349 -22.66 23.18 -2.41
C GLY A 349 -21.14 23.02 -2.58
N TRP A 350 -20.39 22.88 -1.49
CA TRP A 350 -18.92 22.78 -1.54
C TRP A 350 -18.40 21.71 -2.51
N TRP A 351 -19.04 20.53 -2.54
CA TRP A 351 -18.66 19.41 -3.40
C TRP A 351 -18.97 19.61 -4.88
N SER A 352 -19.88 20.54 -5.21
CA SER A 352 -20.27 20.88 -6.58
C SER A 352 -19.62 22.17 -7.09
N ARG A 353 -18.65 22.73 -6.34
CA ARG A 353 -17.84 23.87 -6.76
C ARG A 353 -16.85 23.45 -7.83
N HIS A 354 -16.94 24.11 -8.97
CA HIS A 354 -15.97 23.96 -10.03
C HIS A 354 -15.51 25.32 -10.48
N HIS A 355 -14.24 25.39 -10.88
CA HIS A 355 -13.70 26.60 -11.44
C HIS A 355 -13.51 26.45 -12.95
N CYS A 356 -13.85 27.49 -13.69
CA CYS A 356 -13.45 27.58 -15.07
C CYS A 356 -11.95 27.90 -15.16
N ARG A 357 -11.15 27.03 -15.81
CA ARG A 357 -9.70 27.23 -15.95
C ARG A 357 -9.33 28.42 -16.86
N ASN A 358 -10.29 28.95 -17.61
CA ASN A 358 -10.10 30.13 -18.46
C ASN A 358 -10.39 31.45 -17.74
N CYS A 359 -11.51 31.55 -17.02
CA CYS A 359 -11.96 32.82 -16.41
C CYS A 359 -11.91 32.85 -14.88
N GLY A 360 -11.59 31.74 -14.23
CA GLY A 360 -11.44 31.65 -12.78
C GLY A 360 -12.73 31.63 -11.97
N ARG A 361 -13.91 31.77 -12.61
CA ARG A 361 -15.22 31.83 -11.93
C ARG A 361 -15.62 30.50 -11.30
N LEU A 362 -16.28 30.57 -10.15
CA LEU A 362 -16.99 29.49 -9.47
C LEU A 362 -18.31 29.17 -10.18
N VAL A 363 -18.47 27.94 -10.63
CA VAL A 363 -19.57 27.46 -11.47
C VAL A 363 -19.98 26.04 -11.08
N CYS A 364 -21.26 25.71 -11.28
CA CYS A 364 -21.78 24.37 -11.00
C CYS A 364 -21.34 23.35 -12.06
N ALA A 365 -21.60 22.07 -11.81
CA ALA A 365 -21.34 20.97 -12.76
C ALA A 365 -21.99 21.24 -14.12
N ASN A 366 -23.27 21.61 -14.12
CA ASN A 366 -24.03 21.86 -15.34
C ASN A 366 -23.42 23.00 -16.16
N CYS A 367 -23.07 24.12 -15.53
CA CYS A 367 -22.51 25.29 -16.22
C CYS A 367 -21.06 25.10 -16.71
N SER A 368 -20.42 23.97 -16.40
CA SER A 368 -19.01 23.70 -16.68
C SER A 368 -18.73 22.31 -17.25
N GLU A 369 -19.70 21.74 -17.95
CA GLU A 369 -19.58 20.40 -18.54
C GLU A 369 -18.48 20.32 -19.64
N LYS A 370 -18.22 21.42 -20.35
CA LYS A 370 -17.31 21.44 -21.50
C LYS A 370 -15.84 21.51 -21.08
N ARG A 371 -14.96 21.03 -21.96
CA ARG A 371 -13.50 21.10 -21.83
C ARG A 371 -12.88 21.77 -23.05
N ALA A 372 -11.79 22.50 -22.86
CA ALA A 372 -11.04 23.16 -23.93
C ALA A 372 -9.54 23.17 -23.63
N ILE A 373 -8.71 23.17 -24.68
CA ILE A 373 -7.27 23.41 -24.58
C ILE A 373 -7.05 24.93 -24.47
N ILE A 374 -6.19 25.38 -23.56
CA ILE A 374 -5.94 26.80 -23.30
C ILE A 374 -4.43 27.05 -23.35
N GLN A 375 -3.89 27.11 -24.57
CA GLN A 375 -2.45 27.26 -24.80
C GLN A 375 -1.90 28.56 -24.21
N GLU A 376 -2.69 29.65 -24.21
CA GLU A 376 -2.24 30.95 -23.69
C GLU A 376 -2.04 30.96 -22.16
N LEU A 377 -2.59 29.98 -21.45
CA LEU A 377 -2.39 29.78 -20.00
C LEU A 377 -1.53 28.55 -19.68
N GLY A 378 -0.91 27.93 -20.69
CA GLY A 378 -0.03 26.77 -20.50
C GLY A 378 -0.74 25.43 -20.35
N TYR A 379 -2.02 25.32 -20.69
CA TYR A 379 -2.73 24.05 -20.73
C TYR A 379 -2.63 23.44 -22.14
N ASP A 380 -1.84 22.38 -22.27
CA ASP A 380 -1.66 21.56 -23.47
C ASP A 380 -2.72 20.45 -23.64
N THR A 381 -3.47 20.18 -22.57
CA THR A 381 -4.54 19.17 -22.51
C THR A 381 -5.91 19.80 -22.22
N PRO A 382 -7.04 19.15 -22.61
CA PRO A 382 -8.37 19.71 -22.40
C PRO A 382 -8.76 19.86 -20.92
N VAL A 383 -8.90 21.09 -20.46
CA VAL A 383 -9.29 21.46 -19.10
C VAL A 383 -10.72 21.99 -19.02
N ARG A 384 -11.33 21.90 -17.83
CA ARG A 384 -12.73 22.31 -17.59
C ARG A 384 -12.94 23.80 -17.83
N VAL A 385 -13.97 24.15 -18.59
CA VAL A 385 -14.37 25.54 -18.87
C VAL A 385 -15.87 25.74 -18.69
N CYS A 386 -16.29 26.95 -18.30
CA CYS A 386 -17.71 27.28 -18.30
C CYS A 386 -18.24 27.45 -19.73
N PHE A 387 -19.56 27.40 -19.89
CA PHE A 387 -20.19 27.54 -21.22
C PHE A 387 -19.79 28.82 -21.98
N ASP A 388 -19.70 29.97 -21.30
CA ASP A 388 -19.25 31.22 -21.92
C ASP A 388 -17.85 31.07 -22.54
N CYS A 389 -16.92 30.47 -21.78
CA CYS A 389 -15.53 30.29 -22.22
C CYS A 389 -15.41 29.21 -23.29
N ALA A 390 -16.23 28.16 -23.23
CA ALA A 390 -16.28 27.15 -24.29
C ALA A 390 -16.75 27.78 -25.62
N ARG A 391 -17.80 28.61 -25.60
CA ARG A 391 -18.32 29.28 -26.80
C ARG A 391 -17.31 30.22 -27.45
N LEU A 392 -16.50 30.92 -26.63
CA LEU A 392 -15.47 31.84 -27.13
C LEU A 392 -14.31 31.12 -27.83
N ARG A 393 -14.09 29.83 -27.57
CA ARG A 393 -12.99 29.02 -28.13
C ARG A 393 -13.43 28.07 -29.25
N LEU A 394 -14.70 28.06 -29.61
CA LEU A 394 -15.27 27.32 -30.74
C LEU A 394 -15.45 28.19 -32.00
N LYS A 395 -14.88 29.39 -31.99
CA LYS A 395 -14.66 30.25 -33.16
C LYS A 395 -13.19 30.15 -33.54
#